data_AF-A5DKR5-F1
#
_entry.id   AF-A5DKR5-F1
#
_cell.length_a   1.000
_cell.length_b   1.000
_cell.length_c   1.000
_cell.angle_alpha   90.00
_cell.angle_beta   90.00
_cell.angle_gamma   90.00
#
_symmetry.space_group_name_H-M   'P 1'
#
loop_
_entity.id
_entity.type
_entity.pdbx_description
1 polymer ?
#
loop_
_entity_poly.entity_id
_entity_poly.type
_entity_poly.pdbx_seq_one_letter_code
_entity_poly.pdbx_strand_id
1 'polypeptide(L)'
;MSEARVVVVTNLKPSKMRGVKSEAMLLAAEKEVNNISNVSLITPHENTPIGSALHFKGFDSIEKAPRLKSQLWQELQSKLRTSENGTVVFDNDHPLVDEHGNPATSVPNAGVR
;
A
#
# COMPACT_ATOMS: atom_id res chain seq x y z
N MET A 1 -21.60 4.33 2.20
CA MET A 1 -20.14 4.11 2.32
C MET A 1 -19.54 5.44 2.69
N SER A 2 -18.68 5.51 3.70
CA SER A 2 -17.93 6.72 4.01
C SER A 2 -16.94 7.02 2.88
N GLU A 3 -16.67 8.31 2.63
CA GLU A 3 -15.65 8.74 1.66
C GLU A 3 -14.25 8.55 2.26
N ALA A 4 -13.71 7.32 2.14
CA ALA A 4 -12.36 7.01 2.58
C ALA A 4 -11.37 7.09 1.41
N ARG A 5 -10.30 7.87 1.55
CA ARG A 5 -9.17 7.82 0.63
C ARG A 5 -8.31 6.60 0.94
N VAL A 6 -7.90 5.89 -0.10
CA VAL A 6 -7.21 4.61 0.02
C VAL A 6 -6.03 4.54 -0.95
N VAL A 7 -5.06 3.71 -0.61
CA VAL A 7 -3.98 3.31 -1.53
C VAL A 7 -4.32 1.94 -2.13
N VAL A 8 -4.13 1.81 -3.44
CA VAL A 8 -4.41 0.58 -4.18
C VAL A 8 -3.24 0.14 -5.06
N VAL A 9 -3.07 -1.16 -5.20
CA VAL A 9 -2.17 -1.77 -6.19
C VAL A 9 -2.98 -2.10 -7.44
N THR A 10 -2.63 -1.47 -8.57
CA THR A 10 -3.44 -1.48 -9.81
C THR A 10 -2.85 -2.33 -10.94
N ASN A 11 -1.58 -2.74 -10.85
CA ASN A 11 -0.88 -3.47 -11.91
C ASN A 11 -0.79 -4.99 -11.66
N LEU A 12 -1.55 -5.53 -10.71
CA LEU A 12 -1.74 -6.97 -10.52
C LEU A 12 -2.62 -7.55 -11.64
N LYS A 13 -2.53 -8.87 -11.85
CA LYS A 13 -3.49 -9.59 -12.71
C LYS A 13 -4.90 -9.47 -12.10
N PRO A 14 -5.91 -8.95 -12.84
CA PRO A 14 -7.28 -8.99 -12.37
C PRO A 14 -7.72 -10.43 -12.07
N SER A 15 -8.48 -10.59 -11.00
CA SER A 15 -8.95 -11.91 -10.53
C SER A 15 -10.45 -11.89 -10.24
N LYS A 16 -11.10 -13.04 -10.33
CA LYS A 16 -12.52 -13.19 -9.95
C LYS A 16 -12.61 -13.59 -8.47
N MET A 17 -13.36 -12.81 -7.69
CA MET A 17 -13.70 -13.11 -6.30
C MET A 17 -15.20 -13.37 -6.22
N ARG A 18 -15.59 -14.62 -5.98
CA ARG A 18 -17.01 -15.05 -5.95
C ARG A 18 -17.80 -14.61 -7.20
N GLY A 19 -17.16 -14.72 -8.37
CA GLY A 19 -17.77 -14.37 -9.68
C GLY A 19 -17.62 -12.90 -10.08
N VAL A 20 -17.28 -12.00 -9.16
CA VAL A 20 -17.07 -10.57 -9.44
C VAL A 20 -15.60 -10.32 -9.77
N LYS A 21 -15.33 -9.57 -10.85
CA LYS A 21 -13.96 -9.21 -11.23
C LYS A 21 -13.45 -8.10 -10.30
N SER A 22 -12.31 -8.35 -9.64
CA SER A 22 -11.53 -7.34 -8.93
C SER A 22 -10.40 -6.85 -9.82
N GLU A 23 -10.31 -5.53 -10.01
CA GLU A 23 -9.32 -4.89 -10.88
C GLU A 23 -8.15 -4.25 -10.12
N ALA A 24 -8.26 -4.11 -8.80
CA ALA A 24 -7.22 -3.57 -7.94
C ALA A 24 -7.31 -4.18 -6.54
N MET A 25 -6.24 -4.04 -5.77
CA MET A 25 -6.17 -4.51 -4.39
C MET A 25 -5.93 -3.32 -3.46
N LEU A 26 -6.71 -3.22 -2.39
CA LEU A 26 -6.46 -2.25 -1.32
C LEU A 26 -5.20 -2.63 -0.56
N LEU A 27 -4.37 -1.64 -0.25
CA LEU A 27 -3.24 -1.82 0.65
C LEU A 27 -3.70 -1.58 2.09
N ALA A 28 -3.38 -2.49 2.99
CA ALA A 28 -3.76 -2.38 4.40
C ALA A 28 -2.62 -2.76 5.34
N ALA A 29 -2.61 -2.14 6.50
CA ALA A 29 -1.80 -2.55 7.63
C ALA A 29 -2.55 -3.61 8.45
N GLU A 30 -1.84 -4.66 8.85
CA GLU A 30 -2.34 -5.69 9.75
C GLU A 30 -1.47 -5.76 11.01
N LYS A 31 -2.14 -5.70 12.17
CA LYS A 31 -1.50 -5.79 13.48
C LYS A 31 -2.30 -6.67 14.42
N GLU A 32 -1.61 -7.55 15.13
CA GLU A 32 -2.21 -8.35 16.17
C GLU A 32 -2.22 -7.59 17.50
N VAL A 33 -3.39 -7.47 18.12
CA VAL A 33 -3.58 -6.86 19.43
C VAL A 33 -4.43 -7.81 20.26
N ASN A 34 -3.93 -8.26 21.41
CA ASN A 34 -4.62 -9.22 22.28
C ASN A 34 -5.08 -10.51 21.57
N ASN A 35 -4.22 -11.09 20.71
CA ASN A 35 -4.53 -12.26 19.87
C ASN A 35 -5.66 -12.04 18.84
N ILE A 36 -5.96 -10.78 18.52
CA ILE A 36 -6.95 -10.41 17.49
C ILE A 36 -6.22 -9.69 16.36
N SER A 37 -6.32 -10.22 15.14
CA SER A 37 -5.81 -9.56 13.93
C SER A 37 -6.70 -8.38 13.57
N ASN A 38 -6.11 -7.18 13.55
CA ASN A 38 -6.77 -5.94 13.20
C ASN A 38 -6.24 -5.45 11.87
N VAL A 39 -7.14 -5.13 10.95
CA VAL A 39 -6.82 -4.61 9.61
C VAL A 39 -7.23 -3.15 9.55
N SER A 40 -6.30 -2.28 9.12
CA SER A 40 -6.50 -0.85 8.93
C SER A 40 -6.08 -0.45 7.53
N LEU A 41 -6.89 0.34 6.83
CA LEU A 41 -6.55 0.80 5.49
C LEU A 41 -5.33 1.72 5.52
N ILE A 42 -4.56 1.70 4.44
CA ILE A 42 -3.52 2.71 4.21
C ILE A 42 -4.16 3.92 3.55
N THR A 43 -3.90 5.08 4.14
CA THR A 43 -4.46 6.36 3.73
C THR A 43 -3.33 7.20 3.13
N PRO A 44 -3.52 7.78 1.93
CA PRO A 44 -2.56 8.75 1.39
C PRO A 44 -2.63 10.05 2.21
N HIS A 45 -1.68 10.95 1.99
CA HIS A 45 -1.75 12.28 2.59
C HIS A 45 -3.00 13.04 2.11
N GLU A 46 -3.54 13.93 2.93
CA GLU A 46 -4.77 14.68 2.64
C GLU A 46 -4.66 15.61 1.41
N ASN A 47 -3.44 16.06 1.10
CA ASN A 47 -3.16 16.87 -0.08
C ASN A 47 -2.84 16.06 -1.33
N THR A 48 -2.71 14.73 -1.21
CA THR A 48 -2.46 13.86 -2.37
C THR A 48 -3.72 13.77 -3.24
N PRO A 49 -3.68 14.20 -4.52
CA PRO A 49 -4.81 14.08 -5.43
C PRO A 49 -5.24 12.63 -5.66
N ILE A 50 -6.52 12.42 -5.97
CA ILE A 50 -7.03 11.10 -6.35
C ILE A 50 -6.42 10.70 -7.70
N GLY A 51 -5.89 9.47 -7.76
CA GLY A 51 -5.25 8.93 -8.95
C GLY A 51 -3.75 9.22 -9.05
N SER A 52 -3.17 9.96 -8.10
CA SER A 52 -1.71 10.15 -8.04
C SER A 52 -0.99 8.82 -7.82
N ALA A 53 0.12 8.66 -8.54
CA ALA A 53 1.02 7.52 -8.34
C ALA A 53 1.86 7.74 -7.08
N LEU A 54 1.95 6.71 -6.23
CA LEU A 54 2.87 6.67 -5.12
C LEU A 54 4.13 5.90 -5.51
N HIS A 55 5.25 6.28 -4.92
CA HIS A 55 6.54 5.62 -5.13
C HIS A 55 7.31 5.51 -3.82
N PHE A 56 8.22 4.55 -3.76
CA PHE A 56 9.13 4.43 -2.63
C PHE A 56 10.30 5.39 -2.83
N LYS A 57 10.56 6.25 -1.85
CA LYS A 57 11.66 7.22 -1.91
C LYS A 57 13.01 6.50 -2.08
N GLY A 58 13.84 6.99 -3.00
CA GLY A 58 15.13 6.38 -3.34
C GLY A 58 15.07 5.35 -4.47
N PHE A 59 13.87 5.09 -5.01
CA PHE A 59 13.69 4.34 -6.26
C PHE A 59 13.19 5.27 -7.36
N ASP A 60 13.66 5.05 -8.58
CA ASP A 60 13.16 5.78 -9.74
C ASP A 60 11.70 5.42 -10.02
N SER A 61 10.89 6.45 -10.24
CA SER A 61 9.53 6.25 -10.73
C SER A 61 9.57 5.80 -12.18
N ILE A 62 8.81 4.75 -12.49
CA ILE A 62 8.68 4.24 -13.86
C ILE A 62 7.37 4.81 -14.41
N GLU A 63 7.44 5.58 -15.50
CA GLU A 63 6.24 6.17 -16.16
C GLU A 63 5.16 5.12 -16.46
N LYS A 64 5.59 3.90 -16.82
CA LYS A 64 4.69 2.77 -17.07
C LYS A 64 5.14 1.54 -16.31
N ALA A 65 4.55 1.33 -15.13
CA ALA A 65 4.79 0.14 -14.34
C ALA A 65 4.41 -1.12 -15.13
N PRO A 66 5.31 -2.12 -15.25
CA PRO A 66 4.95 -3.40 -15.86
C PRO A 66 3.93 -4.13 -15.00
N ARG A 67 3.31 -5.16 -15.58
CA ARG A 67 2.41 -6.04 -14.83
C ARG A 67 3.17 -6.70 -13.68
N LEU A 68 2.66 -6.53 -12.47
CA LEU A 68 3.22 -7.13 -11.28
C LEU A 68 2.80 -8.60 -11.20
N LYS A 69 3.79 -9.49 -11.20
CA LYS A 69 3.59 -10.93 -11.02
C LYS A 69 3.28 -11.23 -9.55
N SER A 70 2.39 -12.18 -9.29
CA SER A 70 1.98 -12.55 -7.92
C SER A 70 3.15 -12.98 -7.03
N GLN A 71 4.13 -13.70 -7.58
CA GLN A 71 5.32 -14.12 -6.84
C GLN A 71 6.18 -12.91 -6.43
N LEU A 72 6.46 -12.01 -7.37
CA LEU A 72 7.20 -10.77 -7.08
C LEU A 72 6.45 -9.90 -6.08
N TRP A 73 5.11 -9.83 -6.17
CA TRP A 73 4.32 -9.13 -5.17
C TRP A 73 4.51 -9.72 -3.76
N GLN A 74 4.47 -11.04 -3.60
CA GLN A 74 4.70 -11.68 -2.29
C GLN A 74 6.09 -11.37 -1.73
N GLU A 75 7.12 -11.34 -2.58
CA GLU A 75 8.48 -10.96 -2.19
C GLU A 75 8.52 -9.49 -1.73
N LEU A 76 7.92 -8.56 -2.49
CA LEU A 76 7.89 -7.14 -2.13
C LEU A 76 7.08 -6.91 -0.85
N GLN A 77 5.90 -7.53 -0.75
CA GLN A 77 4.99 -7.45 0.39
C GLN A 77 5.65 -7.89 1.69
N SER A 78 6.50 -8.93 1.65
CA SER A 78 7.22 -9.41 2.84
C SER A 78 8.13 -8.34 3.48
N LYS A 79 8.49 -7.30 2.72
CA LYS A 79 9.31 -6.17 3.18
C LYS A 79 8.51 -4.90 3.46
N LEU A 80 7.19 -4.93 3.28
CA LEU A 80 6.33 -3.78 3.55
C LEU A 80 5.88 -3.80 5.02
N ARG A 81 6.03 -2.66 5.68
CA ARG A 81 5.60 -2.44 7.05
C ARG A 81 5.26 -0.97 7.27
N THR A 82 4.59 -0.68 8.37
CA THR A 82 4.52 0.69 8.89
C THR A 82 5.63 0.93 9.92
N SER A 83 6.20 2.13 9.89
CA SER A 83 7.17 2.61 10.87
C SER A 83 6.50 2.92 12.21
N GLU A 84 7.29 3.37 13.19
CA GLU A 84 6.79 3.84 14.48
C GLU A 84 5.83 5.03 14.36
N ASN A 85 5.99 5.84 13.31
CA ASN A 85 5.14 6.99 13.00
C ASN A 85 3.94 6.61 12.10
N GLY A 86 3.77 5.32 11.79
CA GLY A 86 2.68 4.85 10.93
C GLY A 86 2.93 4.99 9.43
N THR A 87 4.08 5.53 9.01
CA THR A 87 4.45 5.67 7.59
C THR A 87 4.69 4.31 6.97
N VAL A 88 4.11 4.04 5.80
CA VAL A 88 4.40 2.83 5.03
C VAL A 88 5.81 2.91 4.48
N VAL A 89 6.64 1.91 4.77
CA VAL A 89 8.03 1.82 4.33
C VAL A 89 8.29 0.46 3.66
N PHE A 90 9.17 0.48 2.66
CA PHE A 90 9.76 -0.71 2.05
C PHE A 90 11.20 -0.86 2.54
N ASP A 91 11.57 -2.09 2.92
CA ASP A 91 12.93 -2.43 3.41
C ASP A 91 13.45 -1.46 4.50
N ASN A 92 12.54 -1.07 5.40
CA ASN A 92 12.72 -0.16 6.54
C ASN A 92 12.96 1.34 6.23
N ASP A 93 13.71 1.67 5.17
CA ASP A 93 14.22 3.03 4.97
C ASP A 93 13.61 3.78 3.78
N HIS A 94 12.73 3.13 3.01
CA HIS A 94 12.13 3.71 1.81
C HIS A 94 10.65 4.02 2.03
N PRO A 95 10.27 5.23 2.45
CA PRO A 95 8.87 5.60 2.65
C PRO A 95 8.10 5.65 1.34
N LEU A 96 6.85 5.20 1.37
CA LEU A 96 5.88 5.35 0.29
C LEU A 96 5.32 6.77 0.29
N VAL A 97 5.59 7.51 -0.76
CA VAL A 97 5.26 8.93 -0.87
C VAL A 97 4.62 9.29 -2.21
N ASP A 98 3.92 10.42 -2.24
CA ASP A 98 3.51 11.05 -3.50
C ASP A 98 4.66 11.84 -4.15
N GLU A 99 4.37 12.49 -5.29
CA GLU A 99 5.34 13.32 -6.03
C GLU A 99 5.92 14.50 -5.25
N HIS A 100 5.23 14.94 -4.18
CA HIS A 100 5.67 16.03 -3.30
C HIS A 100 6.39 15.51 -2.05
N GLY A 101 6.54 14.20 -1.90
CA GLY A 101 7.17 13.57 -0.73
C GLY A 101 6.22 13.39 0.46
N ASN A 102 4.90 13.56 0.28
CA ASN A 102 3.94 13.35 1.36
C ASN A 102 3.72 11.85 1.59
N PRO A 103 3.75 11.37 2.85
CA PRO A 103 3.72 9.94 3.14
C PRO A 103 2.30 9.35 3.11
N ALA A 104 2.21 8.09 2.69
CA ALA A 104 1.07 7.23 3.00
C ALA A 104 1.23 6.59 4.39
N THR A 105 0.14 6.53 5.16
CA THR A 105 0.19 6.13 6.57
C THR A 105 -0.93 5.16 6.97
N SER A 106 -0.72 4.45 8.06
CA SER A 106 -1.70 3.64 8.77
C SER A 106 -1.26 3.42 10.22
N VAL A 107 -1.82 2.43 10.91
CA VAL A 107 -1.44 2.08 12.29
C VAL A 107 0.06 1.77 12.40
N PRO A 108 0.76 2.21 13.45
CA PRO A 108 2.21 2.07 13.58
C PRO A 108 2.64 0.65 13.95
N ASN A 109 3.85 0.29 13.52
CA ASN A 109 4.50 -1.00 13.80
C ASN A 109 3.62 -2.19 13.40
N ALA A 110 3.14 -2.18 12.15
CA ALA A 110 2.28 -3.20 11.57
C ALA A 110 2.87 -3.75 10.27
N GLY A 111 2.55 -4.99 9.92
CA GLY A 111 2.87 -5.54 8.60
C GLY A 111 1.91 -4.96 7.56
N VAL A 112 2.37 -4.77 6.32
CA VAL A 112 1.53 -4.24 5.24
C VAL A 112 1.27 -5.30 4.19
N ARG A 113 0.02 -5.39 3.72
CA ARG A 113 -0.45 -6.44 2.83
C ARG A 113 -1.57 -6.00 1.90
#